data_AF-A0AAD5Z049-F1
#
_entry.id   AF-A0AAD5Z049-F1
#
_cell.length_a   1.000
_cell.length_b   1.000
_cell.length_c   1.000
_cell.angle_alpha   90.00
_cell.angle_beta   90.00
_cell.angle_gamma   90.00
#
_symmetry.space_group_name_H-M   'P 1'
#
loop_
_entity.id
_entity.type
_entity.pdbx_description
1 polymer ?
#
loop_
_entity_poly.entity_id
_entity_poly.type
_entity_poly.pdbx_seq_one_letter_code
_entity_poly.pdbx_strand_id
1 'polypeptide(L)'
;MGEEGGKAVVLSEARKERRKRKKRVSDVFSEGRTDEEIAKRFKENREENRTLWAQGSYLQIIKAYIHSLHRSLALSRSHSHSYSTSNASSEERKPWNVWLSLNPESDSSAIWLERKFDVPKSGIWANENVFEIPIFHPSHSHSSVNGKGKAKEEGSEQGRYTGLIVFECTPTDGVGDDIEKYVFSLFLGRITSLQWSFLNWGNQKVDDEFLNMVKKYVEEEVFAGYATMGITTTMNLDEVLSGVLRSVKLDVEGRLVRSLTIRGIFRTFEEEFSNFLVEWLDNCSANGYFDWTLYGQLVQATIGLLNKMGSLVSAMMSKSKRDLLSSFDVNAVSSSDTAYETAFTWLSRINDRGDTEKIAVDLQSHININQDFPARTFIQHLLELTVLRTEKHTNVASAQTKQDIPIVDLKAAEELFEAAIPTYQTQLNLALNMSVRRSPKRRGMSEETEGASPEAKRLKLATSFATSAAAFTQDIISPPGTPPPYLNGKTHSPSPSIVSNTSIALTETTTGAGSVTSESSPSKQVTVAMLRALTKDMRKKYGSGSGKALQVGSAPSTPASYFTRS
;
A
#
# COMPACT_ATOMS: atom_id res chain seq x y z
N MET A 1 -18.99 -33.19 -52.16
CA MET A 1 -19.57 -32.48 -53.33
C MET A 1 -19.21 -31.02 -53.14
N GLY A 2 -18.06 -30.60 -53.65
CA GLY A 2 -17.93 -29.83 -54.90
C GLY A 2 -17.55 -28.40 -54.49
N GLU A 3 -16.60 -27.69 -55.06
CA GLU A 3 -15.79 -27.88 -56.25
C GLU A 3 -14.39 -27.31 -56.00
N GLU A 4 -13.45 -27.82 -56.78
CA GLU A 4 -12.09 -27.39 -56.93
C GLU A 4 -12.00 -25.95 -57.50
N GLY A 5 -10.95 -25.24 -57.10
CA GLY A 5 -10.59 -23.97 -57.69
C GLY A 5 -9.16 -23.59 -57.39
N GLY A 6 -8.21 -24.39 -57.89
CA GLY A 6 -6.79 -24.10 -57.80
C GLY A 6 -6.39 -22.87 -58.63
N LYS A 7 -5.48 -22.04 -58.09
CA LYS A 7 -4.69 -21.10 -58.89
C LYS A 7 -3.27 -20.95 -58.32
N ALA A 8 -2.37 -21.63 -59.03
CA ALA A 8 -1.08 -21.18 -59.53
C ALA A 8 -0.16 -20.34 -58.62
N VAL A 9 0.92 -21.02 -58.23
CA VAL A 9 2.27 -20.50 -58.02
C VAL A 9 2.66 -19.47 -59.09
N VAL A 10 3.00 -18.25 -58.67
CA VAL A 10 3.87 -17.33 -59.41
C VAL A 10 4.96 -16.87 -58.45
N LEU A 11 6.06 -17.63 -58.44
CA LEU A 11 7.39 -17.15 -58.10
C LEU A 11 7.89 -16.32 -59.28
N SER A 12 8.20 -15.04 -59.06
CA SER A 12 9.41 -14.40 -59.60
C SER A 12 9.45 -12.91 -59.28
N GLU A 13 10.53 -12.51 -58.62
CA GLU A 13 11.32 -11.33 -58.97
C GLU A 13 10.62 -9.96 -59.11
N ALA A 14 10.42 -9.26 -57.99
CA ALA A 14 10.42 -7.78 -58.00
C ALA A 14 10.44 -7.20 -56.59
N ARG A 15 11.60 -7.14 -55.93
CA ARG A 15 11.83 -6.15 -54.86
C ARG A 15 13.30 -5.75 -54.74
N LYS A 16 13.92 -5.47 -55.89
CA LYS A 16 15.07 -4.55 -55.99
C LYS A 16 14.55 -3.11 -56.09
N GLU A 17 13.76 -2.69 -55.10
CA GLU A 17 13.21 -1.34 -55.09
C GLU A 17 14.17 -0.40 -54.37
N ARG A 18 15.05 0.19 -55.18
CA ARG A 18 15.52 1.59 -55.05
C ARG A 18 15.83 2.03 -53.61
N ARG A 19 17.07 1.75 -53.19
CA ARG A 19 17.86 2.69 -52.39
C ARG A 19 17.98 4.00 -53.19
N LYS A 20 16.93 4.82 -53.21
CA LYS A 20 17.02 6.24 -53.60
C LYS A 20 17.96 6.85 -52.58
N ARG A 21 19.24 7.02 -52.95
CA ARG A 21 20.16 7.93 -52.28
C ARG A 21 19.38 9.23 -52.10
N LYS A 22 18.94 9.52 -50.87
CA LYS A 22 18.45 10.85 -50.49
C LYS A 22 19.55 11.80 -50.97
N LYS A 23 19.30 12.52 -52.07
CA LYS A 23 20.14 13.64 -52.47
C LYS A 23 20.18 14.50 -51.22
N ARG A 24 21.36 14.59 -50.58
CA ARG A 24 21.61 15.62 -49.57
C ARG A 24 21.18 16.91 -50.28
N VAL A 25 20.15 17.54 -49.75
CA VAL A 25 19.87 18.94 -50.06
C VAL A 25 21.03 19.69 -49.42
N SER A 26 22.18 19.69 -50.10
CA SER A 26 23.19 20.70 -49.87
C SER A 26 22.71 21.97 -50.55
N ASP A 27 23.11 23.10 -49.99
CA ASP A 27 23.13 24.39 -50.66
C ASP A 27 21.86 25.24 -50.61
N VAL A 28 21.22 25.30 -49.44
CA VAL A 28 20.97 26.66 -48.94
C VAL A 28 22.26 27.06 -48.23
N PHE A 29 23.12 27.79 -48.94
CA PHE A 29 24.32 28.39 -48.35
C PHE A 29 23.85 29.39 -47.29
N SER A 30 23.80 28.96 -46.04
CA SER A 30 23.75 29.87 -44.92
C SER A 30 25.12 30.52 -44.84
N GLU A 31 25.18 31.85 -44.89
CA GLU A 31 26.42 32.59 -44.60
C GLU A 31 27.09 32.01 -43.35
N GLY A 32 28.41 31.82 -43.43
CA GLY A 32 29.18 31.33 -42.31
C GLY A 32 28.94 32.24 -41.11
N ARG A 33 28.45 31.66 -40.01
CA ARG A 33 28.28 32.42 -38.76
C ARG A 33 29.60 33.06 -38.39
N THR A 34 29.54 34.33 -38.01
CA THR A 34 30.73 35.05 -37.56
C THR A 34 31.24 34.44 -36.24
N ASP A 35 32.54 34.59 -35.96
CA ASP A 35 33.13 34.12 -34.71
C ASP A 35 32.42 34.72 -33.47
N GLU A 36 31.90 35.94 -33.59
CA GLU A 36 31.10 36.61 -32.56
C GLU A 36 29.77 35.91 -32.29
N GLU A 37 29.06 35.47 -33.34
CA GLU A 37 27.81 34.70 -33.21
C GLU A 37 28.05 33.33 -32.59
N ILE A 38 29.17 32.68 -32.94
CA ILE A 38 29.58 31.40 -32.37
C ILE A 38 29.91 31.58 -30.88
N ALA A 39 30.69 32.59 -30.52
CA ALA A 39 31.03 32.90 -29.12
C ALA A 39 29.79 33.23 -28.29
N LYS A 40 28.86 34.03 -28.84
CA LYS A 40 27.58 34.34 -28.20
C LYS A 40 26.77 33.08 -27.94
N ARG A 41 26.64 32.19 -28.93
CA ARG A 41 25.93 30.92 -28.80
C ARG A 41 26.58 29.98 -27.79
N PHE A 42 27.91 29.93 -27.71
CA PHE A 42 28.60 29.15 -26.68
C PHE A 42 28.33 29.70 -25.27
N LYS A 43 28.27 31.03 -25.11
CA LYS A 43 27.93 31.67 -23.84
C LYS A 43 26.49 31.38 -23.43
N GLU A 44 25.53 31.53 -24.35
CA GLU A 44 24.12 31.19 -24.15
C GLU A 44 23.95 29.72 -23.78
N ASN A 45 24.54 28.81 -24.56
CA ASN A 45 24.51 27.37 -24.27
C ASN A 45 25.19 27.01 -22.93
N ARG A 46 26.23 27.74 -22.52
CA ARG A 46 26.87 27.54 -21.21
C ARG A 46 25.95 27.97 -20.07
N GLU A 47 25.27 29.10 -20.21
CA GLU A 47 24.31 29.60 -19.22
C GLU A 47 23.08 28.68 -19.14
N GLU A 48 22.53 28.29 -20.28
CA GLU A 48 21.43 27.32 -20.38
C GLU A 48 21.82 25.98 -19.76
N ASN A 49 23.01 25.47 -20.04
CA ASN A 49 23.47 24.24 -19.38
C ASN A 49 23.65 24.44 -17.87
N ARG A 50 24.10 25.63 -17.43
CA ARG A 50 24.23 25.93 -16.01
C ARG A 50 22.87 25.91 -15.30
N THR A 51 21.82 26.47 -15.91
CA THR A 51 20.46 26.46 -15.35
C THR A 51 19.81 25.07 -15.44
N LEU A 52 19.95 24.40 -16.58
CA LEU A 52 19.46 23.02 -16.78
C LEU A 52 20.10 22.02 -15.83
N TRP A 53 21.34 22.24 -15.39
CA TRP A 53 22.06 21.38 -14.45
C TRP A 53 22.27 22.02 -13.07
N ALA A 54 21.50 23.06 -12.75
CA ALA A 54 21.52 23.69 -11.44
C ALA A 54 21.15 22.66 -10.37
N GLN A 55 22.08 22.43 -9.44
CA GLN A 55 21.92 21.46 -8.36
C GLN A 55 20.85 21.94 -7.37
N GLY A 56 19.93 21.06 -7.00
CA GLY A 56 18.88 21.35 -6.03
C GLY A 56 17.78 22.32 -6.50
N SER A 57 17.75 22.74 -7.77
CA SER A 57 16.80 23.78 -8.21
C SER A 57 15.33 23.33 -8.10
N TYR A 58 15.04 22.05 -8.36
CA TYR A 58 13.69 21.50 -8.20
C TYR A 58 13.25 21.44 -6.75
N LEU A 59 14.16 21.00 -5.87
CA LEU A 59 13.87 20.96 -4.44
C LEU A 59 13.58 22.37 -3.90
N GLN A 60 14.30 23.39 -4.36
CA GLN A 60 14.02 24.78 -3.97
C GLN A 60 12.65 25.26 -4.42
N ILE A 61 12.25 24.96 -5.67
CA ILE A 61 10.92 25.29 -6.20
C ILE A 61 9.82 24.61 -5.38
N ILE A 62 9.98 23.31 -5.11
CA ILE A 62 9.02 22.52 -4.33
C ILE A 62 8.91 23.07 -2.90
N LYS A 63 10.05 23.30 -2.23
CA LYS A 63 10.09 23.93 -0.89
C LYS A 63 9.36 25.27 -0.88
N ALA A 64 9.68 26.16 -1.82
CA ALA A 64 9.06 27.48 -1.91
C ALA A 64 7.54 27.39 -2.12
N TYR A 65 7.09 26.49 -3.00
CA TYR A 65 5.67 26.27 -3.28
C TYR A 65 4.91 25.76 -2.05
N ILE A 66 5.42 24.74 -1.36
CA ILE A 66 4.80 24.18 -0.16
C ILE A 66 4.79 25.18 1.00
N HIS A 67 5.88 25.93 1.19
CA HIS A 67 5.91 27.01 2.16
C HIS A 67 4.85 28.08 1.88
N SER A 68 4.63 28.40 0.60
CA SER A 68 3.58 29.34 0.19
C SER A 68 2.19 28.78 0.49
N LEU A 69 1.94 27.49 0.23
CA LEU A 69 0.67 26.83 0.57
C LEU A 69 0.40 26.83 2.07
N HIS A 70 1.37 26.41 2.89
CA HIS A 70 1.22 26.46 4.36
C HIS A 70 0.97 27.86 4.88
N ARG A 71 1.63 28.88 4.31
CA ARG A 71 1.41 30.27 4.69
C ARG A 71 -0.02 30.71 4.36
N SER A 72 -0.52 30.34 3.18
CA SER A 72 -1.91 30.63 2.77
C SER A 72 -2.91 29.97 3.72
N LEU A 73 -2.69 28.70 4.07
CA LEU A 73 -3.56 27.94 4.98
C LEU A 73 -3.58 28.53 6.40
N ALA A 74 -2.42 28.92 6.93
CA ALA A 74 -2.33 29.58 8.22
C ALA A 74 -3.10 30.91 8.27
N LEU A 75 -3.06 31.69 7.18
CA LEU A 75 -3.82 32.94 7.06
C LEU A 75 -5.34 32.69 6.96
N SER A 76 -5.77 31.64 6.27
CA SER A 76 -7.20 31.28 6.20
C SER A 76 -7.75 30.87 7.58
N ARG A 77 -6.97 30.15 8.40
CA ARG A 77 -7.39 29.74 9.75
C ARG A 77 -7.47 30.89 10.74
N SER A 78 -6.56 31.85 10.66
CA SER A 78 -6.53 32.99 11.60
C SER A 78 -7.78 33.88 11.53
N HIS A 79 -8.45 33.93 10.37
CA HIS A 79 -9.67 34.75 10.20
C HIS A 79 -10.92 34.07 10.76
N SER A 80 -10.92 32.74 10.93
CA SER A 80 -12.11 31.99 11.33
C SER A 80 -12.30 31.86 12.85
N HIS A 81 -11.31 32.20 13.68
CA HIS A 81 -11.34 31.97 15.13
C HIS A 81 -10.89 33.20 15.94
N SER A 82 -11.59 34.33 15.79
CA SER A 82 -11.25 35.57 16.51
C SER A 82 -11.60 35.59 18.00
N TYR A 83 -12.00 34.46 18.62
CA TYR A 83 -12.48 34.44 20.02
C TYR A 83 -11.90 33.34 20.91
N SER A 84 -10.87 32.59 20.49
CA SER A 84 -10.26 31.55 21.35
C SER A 84 -8.90 31.98 21.90
N THR A 85 -8.82 32.04 23.22
CA THR A 85 -7.79 32.63 24.08
C THR A 85 -6.41 31.94 24.01
N SER A 86 -5.40 32.71 23.60
CA SER A 86 -3.99 32.81 24.06
C SER A 86 -3.07 31.58 24.23
N ASN A 87 -3.53 30.34 24.04
CA ASN A 87 -2.64 29.16 24.06
C ASN A 87 -2.58 28.46 22.70
N ALA A 88 -2.46 29.25 21.62
CA ALA A 88 -2.05 28.73 20.32
C ALA A 88 -0.56 28.38 20.36
N SER A 89 -0.23 27.34 21.14
CA SER A 89 1.02 26.60 21.00
C SER A 89 1.21 26.30 19.53
N SER A 90 2.36 26.71 18.98
CA SER A 90 2.76 26.49 17.59
C SER A 90 2.14 25.23 17.04
N GLU A 91 1.07 25.37 16.25
CA GLU A 91 0.40 24.23 15.65
C GLU A 91 1.47 23.51 14.84
N GLU A 92 1.91 22.36 15.36
CA GLU A 92 3.11 21.69 14.91
C GLU A 92 2.90 21.36 13.43
N ARG A 93 3.72 21.95 12.56
CA ARG A 93 3.58 21.71 11.13
C ARG A 93 3.78 20.23 10.91
N LYS A 94 2.75 19.57 10.38
CA LYS A 94 2.84 18.18 10.01
C LYS A 94 4.08 18.01 9.11
N PRO A 95 4.91 16.99 9.36
CA PRO A 95 6.08 16.78 8.53
C PRO A 95 5.63 16.47 7.11
N TRP A 96 6.46 16.83 6.14
CA TRP A 96 6.11 16.71 4.73
C TRP A 96 7.35 16.32 3.95
N ASN A 97 7.26 15.23 3.18
CA ASN A 97 8.41 14.60 2.54
C ASN A 97 8.21 14.49 1.02
N VAL A 98 9.27 14.71 0.24
CA VAL A 98 9.30 14.33 -1.17
C VAL A 98 9.91 12.95 -1.29
N TRP A 99 9.22 12.05 -1.98
CA TRP A 99 9.68 10.71 -2.27
C TRP A 99 10.06 10.62 -3.73
N LEU A 100 11.34 10.40 -3.99
CA LEU A 100 11.90 10.30 -5.33
C LEU A 100 12.13 8.83 -5.65
N SER A 101 11.34 8.27 -6.55
CA SER A 101 11.52 6.92 -7.09
C SER A 101 12.23 7.00 -8.43
N LEU A 102 13.47 6.51 -8.45
CA LEU A 102 14.34 6.54 -9.63
C LEU A 102 14.52 5.14 -10.20
N ASN A 103 14.76 5.07 -11.50
CA ASN A 103 15.08 3.78 -12.13
C ASN A 103 16.40 3.22 -11.59
N PRO A 104 16.46 1.90 -11.28
CA PRO A 104 17.68 1.27 -10.79
C PRO A 104 18.80 1.27 -11.83
N GLU A 105 18.41 1.09 -13.09
CA GLU A 105 19.27 1.23 -14.25
C GLU A 105 19.51 2.71 -14.50
N SER A 106 20.70 3.17 -14.09
CA SER A 106 21.08 4.58 -14.14
C SER A 106 21.08 5.12 -15.56
N ASP A 107 19.94 5.67 -15.95
CA ASP A 107 19.82 6.46 -17.17
C ASP A 107 20.18 7.92 -16.90
N SER A 108 20.48 8.67 -17.96
CA SER A 108 20.86 10.08 -17.86
C SER A 108 19.80 10.94 -17.16
N SER A 109 18.53 10.52 -17.23
CA SER A 109 17.39 11.12 -16.53
C SER A 109 17.48 10.95 -15.02
N ALA A 110 17.83 9.76 -14.53
CA ALA A 110 18.02 9.49 -13.10
C ALA A 110 19.13 10.36 -12.51
N ILE A 111 20.30 10.42 -13.17
CA ILE A 111 21.44 11.27 -12.75
C ILE A 111 21.03 12.75 -12.73
N TRP A 112 20.28 13.18 -13.74
CA TRP A 112 19.82 14.55 -13.84
C TRP A 112 18.81 14.88 -12.71
N LEU A 113 17.89 13.97 -12.40
CA LEU A 113 16.96 14.10 -11.28
C LEU A 113 17.69 14.13 -9.94
N GLU A 114 18.62 13.21 -9.68
CA GLU A 114 19.44 13.21 -8.46
C GLU A 114 20.08 14.58 -8.23
N ARG A 115 20.66 15.16 -9.29
CA ARG A 115 21.27 16.49 -9.21
C ARG A 115 20.24 17.59 -8.97
N LYS A 116 19.09 17.57 -9.64
CA LYS A 116 18.00 18.56 -9.47
C LYS A 116 17.36 18.51 -8.09
N PHE A 117 17.36 17.35 -7.44
CA PHE A 117 16.87 17.14 -6.08
C PHE A 117 17.97 17.19 -5.00
N ASP A 118 19.23 17.43 -5.38
CA ASP A 118 20.39 17.47 -4.48
C ASP A 118 20.64 16.16 -3.71
N VAL A 119 20.44 15.01 -4.37
CA VAL A 119 20.73 13.68 -3.83
C VAL A 119 22.24 13.44 -3.83
N PRO A 120 22.84 12.90 -2.75
CA PRO A 120 22.20 12.38 -1.53
C PRO A 120 22.14 13.36 -0.35
N LYS A 121 22.49 14.64 -0.54
CA LYS A 121 22.56 15.62 0.57
C LYS A 121 21.19 15.97 1.15
N SER A 122 20.16 15.95 0.31
CA SER A 122 18.85 16.46 0.67
C SER A 122 18.02 15.50 1.53
N GLY A 123 18.47 14.25 1.74
CA GLY A 123 17.62 13.22 2.32
C GLY A 123 18.32 11.90 2.63
N ILE A 124 17.53 10.83 2.73
CA ILE A 124 18.00 9.48 3.05
C ILE A 124 17.41 8.46 2.06
N TRP A 125 18.16 7.38 1.79
CA TRP A 125 17.64 6.26 1.00
C TRP A 125 16.72 5.41 1.88
N ALA A 126 15.42 5.39 1.56
CA ALA A 126 14.46 4.51 2.23
C ALA A 126 14.60 3.06 1.74
N ASN A 127 15.00 2.88 0.47
CA ASN A 127 15.43 1.62 -0.12
C ASN A 127 16.37 1.89 -1.32
N GLU A 128 16.72 0.88 -2.11
CA GLU A 128 17.68 1.01 -3.22
C GLU A 128 17.24 1.95 -4.36
N ASN A 129 15.94 2.21 -4.49
CA ASN A 129 15.32 2.95 -5.59
C ASN A 129 14.51 4.16 -5.13
N VAL A 130 14.27 4.31 -3.83
CA VAL A 130 13.43 5.37 -3.25
C VAL A 130 14.24 6.21 -2.30
N PHE A 131 14.32 7.49 -2.60
CA PHE A 131 14.98 8.51 -1.80
C PHE A 131 13.95 9.42 -1.14
N GLU A 132 14.08 9.61 0.17
CA GLU A 132 13.17 10.41 1.00
C GLU A 132 13.80 11.75 1.36
N ILE A 133 13.14 12.85 1.03
CA ILE A 133 13.63 14.23 1.20
C ILE A 133 12.67 14.99 2.13
N PRO A 134 13.06 15.29 3.37
CA PRO A 134 12.25 16.13 4.26
C PRO A 134 12.20 17.58 3.75
N ILE A 135 11.00 18.11 3.55
CA ILE A 135 10.81 19.53 3.17
C ILE A 135 10.96 20.43 4.38
N PHE A 136 10.34 20.04 5.49
CA PHE A 136 10.55 20.66 6.79
C PHE A 136 11.60 19.87 7.53
N HIS A 137 12.68 20.52 7.92
CA HIS A 137 13.55 19.91 8.91
C HIS A 137 12.71 19.77 10.19
N PRO A 138 12.66 18.56 10.78
CA PRO A 138 12.11 18.43 12.11
C PRO A 138 12.93 19.39 12.95
N SER A 139 12.31 20.50 13.38
CA SER A 139 12.92 21.36 14.37
C SER A 139 13.23 20.43 15.51
N HIS A 140 14.52 20.17 15.80
CA HIS A 140 14.94 19.31 16.88
C HIS A 140 14.33 19.87 18.15
N SER A 141 13.10 19.42 18.45
CA SER A 141 12.22 20.04 19.41
C SER A 141 12.67 19.53 20.75
N HIS A 142 13.74 20.15 21.26
CA HIS A 142 14.10 20.29 22.67
C HIS A 142 13.91 19.08 23.61
N SER A 143 13.91 17.84 23.11
CA SER A 143 14.24 16.66 23.92
C SER A 143 15.76 16.62 24.15
N SER A 144 16.34 17.77 24.47
CA SER A 144 17.60 17.89 25.20
C SER A 144 17.34 17.50 26.66
N VAL A 145 16.83 16.29 26.86
CA VAL A 145 16.89 15.67 28.18
C VAL A 145 18.35 15.29 28.34
N ASN A 146 19.04 16.01 29.23
CA ASN A 146 20.44 15.88 29.62
C ASN A 146 20.78 14.47 30.15
N GLY A 147 20.70 13.45 29.30
CA GLY A 147 21.11 12.08 29.60
C GLY A 147 22.23 11.67 28.67
N LYS A 148 23.47 11.59 29.21
CA LYS A 148 24.63 10.95 28.57
C LYS A 148 24.43 9.44 28.43
N GLY A 149 23.34 9.00 27.78
CA GLY A 149 23.15 7.63 27.33
C GLY A 149 23.54 7.56 25.87
N LYS A 150 24.50 6.70 25.51
CA LYS A 150 24.74 6.30 24.11
C LYS A 150 23.44 5.66 23.60
N ALA A 151 22.57 6.47 23.00
CA ALA A 151 21.34 6.02 22.38
C ALA A 151 21.71 5.22 21.13
N LYS A 152 21.39 3.94 21.17
CA LYS A 152 21.36 3.06 20.02
C LYS A 152 20.39 3.70 19.01
N GLU A 153 20.87 4.07 17.83
CA GLU A 153 20.08 4.55 16.68
C GLU A 153 19.19 3.42 16.11
N GLU A 154 18.48 2.68 16.96
CA GLU A 154 17.49 1.71 16.52
C GLU A 154 16.17 2.43 16.24
N GLY A 155 16.14 3.01 15.04
CA GLY A 155 14.98 3.31 14.20
C GLY A 155 13.63 3.41 14.88
N SER A 156 13.37 4.51 15.59
CA SER A 156 11.98 4.91 15.75
C SER A 156 11.46 5.25 14.36
N GLU A 157 10.66 4.35 13.78
CA GLU A 157 9.87 4.54 12.55
C GLU A 157 8.81 5.62 12.80
N GLN A 158 9.26 6.84 13.09
CA GLN A 158 8.45 7.88 13.68
C GLN A 158 7.71 8.62 12.58
N GLY A 159 6.65 7.97 12.08
CA GLY A 159 5.70 8.45 11.09
C GLY A 159 6.37 8.69 9.73
N ARG A 160 6.00 7.93 8.70
CA ARG A 160 6.26 8.37 7.33
C ARG A 160 5.09 9.27 6.96
N TYR A 161 5.38 10.53 6.70
CA TYR A 161 4.36 11.57 6.58
C TYR A 161 4.04 11.88 5.12
N THR A 162 2.85 12.46 4.92
CA THR A 162 2.35 13.10 3.71
C THR A 162 3.42 13.67 2.78
N GLY A 163 3.24 13.52 1.46
CA GLY A 163 3.90 14.44 0.55
C GLY A 163 3.89 14.07 -0.93
N LEU A 164 4.88 14.58 -1.67
CA LEU A 164 4.92 14.48 -3.13
C LEU A 164 5.74 13.28 -3.56
N ILE A 165 5.20 12.48 -4.47
CA ILE A 165 5.95 11.41 -5.13
C ILE A 165 6.36 11.90 -6.50
N VAL A 166 7.65 11.81 -6.74
CA VAL A 166 8.24 12.04 -8.05
C VAL A 166 8.72 10.69 -8.55
N PHE A 167 8.13 10.24 -9.65
CA PHE A 167 8.40 8.93 -10.22
C PHE A 167 8.94 9.07 -11.63
N GLU A 168 10.11 8.48 -11.86
CA GLU A 168 10.71 8.36 -13.17
C GLU A 168 10.05 7.24 -13.99
N CYS A 169 9.34 7.58 -15.06
CA CYS A 169 8.76 6.64 -16.04
C CYS A 169 9.58 6.61 -17.33
N THR A 170 10.90 6.63 -17.23
CA THR A 170 11.75 6.34 -18.40
C THR A 170 11.73 4.82 -18.60
N PRO A 171 11.30 4.29 -19.76
CA PRO A 171 11.32 2.85 -19.98
C PRO A 171 12.74 2.30 -19.86
N THR A 172 12.92 1.22 -19.11
CA THR A 172 14.24 0.56 -18.97
C THR A 172 14.50 -0.33 -20.18
N ASP A 173 15.61 -0.08 -20.89
CA ASP A 173 15.98 -0.86 -22.07
C ASP A 173 16.13 -2.35 -21.73
N GLY A 174 15.24 -3.19 -22.28
CA GLY A 174 15.37 -4.64 -22.23
C GLY A 174 14.64 -5.33 -21.07
N VAL A 175 13.88 -4.60 -20.25
CA VAL A 175 12.89 -5.22 -19.36
C VAL A 175 11.50 -4.97 -19.93
N GLY A 176 10.72 -6.03 -20.13
CA GLY A 176 9.32 -5.88 -20.56
C GLY A 176 8.53 -5.04 -19.55
N ASP A 177 7.51 -4.33 -20.03
CA ASP A 177 6.71 -3.27 -19.37
C ASP A 177 6.14 -3.59 -17.96
N ASP A 178 6.34 -4.77 -17.41
CA ASP A 178 5.85 -5.19 -16.09
C ASP A 178 6.61 -4.54 -14.91
N ILE A 179 7.79 -3.96 -15.14
CA ILE A 179 8.58 -3.34 -14.06
C ILE A 179 7.87 -2.13 -13.44
N GLU A 180 7.22 -1.28 -14.25
CA GLU A 180 6.56 -0.08 -13.72
C GLU A 180 5.40 -0.47 -12.79
N LYS A 181 4.64 -1.52 -13.15
CA LYS A 181 3.60 -2.11 -12.29
C LYS A 181 4.18 -2.70 -11.00
N TYR A 182 5.32 -3.38 -11.09
CA TYR A 182 5.97 -3.99 -9.92
C TYR A 182 6.56 -2.96 -8.96
N VAL A 183 7.24 -1.92 -9.47
CA VAL A 183 7.80 -0.85 -8.64
C VAL A 183 6.69 -0.03 -8.00
N PHE A 184 5.62 0.27 -8.75
CA PHE A 184 4.45 0.96 -8.21
C PHE A 184 3.74 0.13 -7.13
N SER A 185 3.59 -1.18 -7.34
CA SER A 185 3.01 -2.10 -6.34
C SER A 185 3.88 -2.19 -5.07
N LEU A 186 5.21 -2.27 -5.21
CA LEU A 186 6.14 -2.23 -4.08
C LEU A 186 6.08 -0.91 -3.31
N PHE A 187 5.85 0.19 -4.03
CA PHE A 187 5.72 1.52 -3.45
C PHE A 187 4.42 1.63 -2.63
N LEU A 188 3.29 1.21 -3.20
CA LEU A 188 1.98 1.16 -2.52
C LEU A 188 1.96 0.23 -1.31
N GLY A 189 2.57 -0.95 -1.39
CA GLY A 189 2.52 -1.95 -0.32
C GLY A 189 3.31 -1.60 0.95
N ARG A 190 4.32 -0.71 0.85
CA ARG A 190 5.20 -0.36 1.98
C ARG A 190 4.93 1.00 2.59
N ILE A 191 4.17 1.82 1.90
CA ILE A 191 3.99 3.22 2.26
C ILE A 191 2.50 3.43 2.49
N THR A 192 2.02 2.83 3.57
CA THR A 192 0.61 2.67 3.94
C THR A 192 -0.02 3.94 4.53
N SER A 193 0.66 5.09 4.50
CA SER A 193 0.21 6.27 5.27
C SER A 193 0.33 7.62 4.57
N LEU A 194 0.70 7.70 3.29
CA LEU A 194 0.88 9.03 2.66
C LEU A 194 -0.12 9.38 1.58
N GLN A 195 -0.33 10.69 1.55
CA GLN A 195 -1.22 11.42 0.68
C GLN A 195 -0.34 11.87 -0.46
N TRP A 196 -0.58 11.32 -1.64
CA TRP A 196 0.36 11.51 -2.73
C TRP A 196 -0.17 12.50 -3.74
N SER A 197 0.79 13.24 -4.28
CA SER A 197 0.65 13.73 -5.63
C SER A 197 1.70 13.05 -6.47
N PHE A 198 1.27 12.55 -7.62
CA PHE A 198 2.13 11.79 -8.51
C PHE A 198 2.65 12.72 -9.60
N LEU A 199 3.96 12.88 -9.70
CA LEU A 199 4.62 13.56 -10.80
C LEU A 199 5.31 12.52 -11.69
N ASN A 200 4.75 12.29 -12.87
CA ASN A 200 5.36 11.42 -13.87
C ASN A 200 6.49 12.16 -14.59
N TRP A 201 7.64 11.49 -14.76
CA TRP A 201 8.80 12.01 -15.44
C TRP A 201 9.26 11.10 -16.59
N GLY A 202 9.18 11.56 -17.84
CA GLY A 202 9.69 10.80 -19.00
C GLY A 202 9.56 11.50 -20.36
N ASN A 203 10.33 11.08 -21.37
CA ASN A 203 10.23 11.63 -22.74
C ASN A 203 9.18 10.93 -23.59
N GLN A 204 8.72 9.76 -23.14
CA GLN A 204 7.75 8.95 -23.84
C GLN A 204 6.36 9.19 -23.28
N LYS A 205 5.35 8.91 -24.11
CA LYS A 205 3.97 8.89 -23.64
C LYS A 205 3.88 7.81 -22.56
N VAL A 206 3.48 8.22 -21.37
CA VAL A 206 3.17 7.30 -20.27
C VAL A 206 2.13 6.29 -20.75
N ASP A 207 2.29 5.04 -20.35
CA ASP A 207 1.31 4.01 -20.62
C ASP A 207 -0.09 4.40 -20.12
N ASP A 208 -1.11 4.18 -20.96
CA ASP A 208 -2.47 4.61 -20.67
C ASP A 208 -3.08 3.75 -19.54
N GLU A 209 -2.70 2.48 -19.38
CA GLU A 209 -3.16 1.60 -18.28
C GLU A 209 -2.65 2.12 -16.94
N PHE A 210 -1.37 2.49 -16.87
CA PHE A 210 -0.79 3.11 -15.69
C PHE A 210 -1.49 4.42 -15.31
N LEU A 211 -1.72 5.32 -16.29
CA LEU A 211 -2.44 6.57 -16.03
C LEU A 211 -3.89 6.33 -15.57
N ASN A 212 -4.57 5.33 -16.12
CA ASN A 212 -5.93 4.98 -15.70
C ASN A 212 -5.96 4.45 -14.25
N MET A 213 -4.94 3.68 -13.85
CA MET A 213 -4.76 3.26 -12.47
C MET A 213 -4.54 4.46 -11.52
N VAL A 214 -3.67 5.41 -11.88
CA VAL A 214 -3.45 6.63 -11.08
C VAL A 214 -4.73 7.46 -10.97
N LYS A 215 -5.49 7.62 -12.05
CA LYS A 215 -6.79 8.29 -12.04
C LYS A 215 -7.77 7.63 -11.09
N LYS A 216 -7.86 6.29 -11.13
CA LYS A 216 -8.69 5.52 -10.20
C LYS A 216 -8.33 5.82 -8.74
N TYR A 217 -7.04 5.86 -8.40
CA TYR A 217 -6.60 6.21 -7.05
C TYR A 217 -6.93 7.66 -6.64
N VAL A 218 -7.02 8.58 -7.59
CA VAL A 218 -7.47 9.96 -7.32
C VAL A 218 -8.98 10.01 -7.10
N GLU A 219 -9.74 9.24 -7.88
CA GLU A 219 -11.20 9.09 -7.74
C GLU A 219 -11.59 8.43 -6.41
N GLU A 220 -10.82 7.45 -5.97
CA GLU A 220 -10.97 6.77 -4.66
C GLU A 220 -10.43 7.58 -3.47
N GLU A 221 -10.02 8.83 -3.70
CA GLU A 221 -9.42 9.73 -2.70
C GLU A 221 -8.17 9.15 -1.99
N VAL A 222 -7.46 8.22 -2.64
CA VAL A 222 -6.15 7.74 -2.19
C VAL A 222 -5.09 8.80 -2.48
N PHE A 223 -5.17 9.44 -3.65
CA PHE A 223 -4.31 10.54 -4.05
C PHE A 223 -5.07 11.86 -4.09
N ALA A 224 -4.38 12.94 -3.72
CA ALA A 224 -4.97 14.28 -3.77
C ALA A 224 -5.07 14.81 -5.22
N GLY A 225 -4.16 14.36 -6.08
CA GLY A 225 -4.08 14.73 -7.49
C GLY A 225 -2.84 14.14 -8.15
N TYR A 226 -2.71 14.31 -9.45
CA TYR A 226 -1.53 13.87 -10.21
C TYR A 226 -1.25 14.81 -11.37
N ALA A 227 0.00 14.81 -11.83
CA ALA A 227 0.40 15.48 -13.06
C ALA A 227 1.50 14.69 -13.76
N THR A 228 1.55 14.85 -15.08
CA THR A 228 2.60 14.27 -15.91
C THR A 228 3.45 15.39 -16.50
N MET A 229 4.76 15.25 -16.44
CA MET A 229 5.69 16.22 -17.00
C MET A 229 6.69 15.53 -17.93
N GLY A 230 6.68 15.94 -19.19
CA GLY A 230 7.62 15.43 -20.19
C GLY A 230 8.93 16.22 -20.20
N ILE A 231 10.07 15.54 -20.36
CA ILE A 231 11.35 16.22 -20.60
C ILE A 231 11.49 16.53 -22.10
N THR A 232 10.83 17.59 -22.54
CA THR A 232 11.16 18.13 -23.85
C THR A 232 12.56 18.77 -23.77
N THR A 233 13.33 18.72 -24.85
CA THR A 233 14.64 19.40 -24.97
C THR A 233 14.53 20.94 -24.95
N THR A 234 13.39 21.47 -24.53
CA THR A 234 13.08 22.90 -24.52
C THR A 234 13.63 23.55 -23.26
N MET A 235 13.93 24.84 -23.40
CA MET A 235 14.42 25.69 -22.31
C MET A 235 13.33 25.85 -21.23
N ASN A 236 13.75 25.98 -19.96
CA ASN A 236 12.94 26.29 -18.76
C ASN A 236 12.12 25.17 -18.08
N LEU A 237 12.70 23.96 -17.91
CA LEU A 237 12.08 22.88 -17.12
C LEU A 237 11.70 23.26 -15.68
N ASP A 238 12.36 24.26 -15.09
CA ASP A 238 12.06 24.79 -13.76
C ASP A 238 10.72 25.56 -13.73
N GLU A 239 10.41 26.31 -14.81
CA GLU A 239 9.12 26.99 -14.97
C GLU A 239 8.00 25.98 -15.24
N VAL A 240 8.28 24.93 -16.01
CA VAL A 240 7.32 23.84 -16.26
C VAL A 240 6.98 23.14 -14.96
N LEU A 241 7.97 22.80 -14.12
CA LEU A 241 7.73 22.21 -12.80
C LEU A 241 6.88 23.13 -11.92
N SER A 242 7.18 24.43 -11.90
CA SER A 242 6.40 25.42 -11.15
C SER A 242 4.93 25.48 -11.63
N GLY A 243 4.70 25.44 -12.95
CA GLY A 243 3.36 25.38 -13.54
C GLY A 243 2.63 24.09 -13.17
N VAL A 244 3.32 22.96 -13.24
CA VAL A 244 2.78 21.64 -12.87
C VAL A 244 2.39 21.59 -11.41
N LEU A 245 3.25 22.04 -10.49
CA LEU A 245 2.96 22.09 -9.06
C LEU A 245 1.73 22.93 -8.75
N ARG A 246 1.51 24.04 -9.48
CA ARG A 246 0.30 24.86 -9.34
C ARG A 246 -0.96 24.18 -9.87
N SER A 247 -0.82 23.31 -10.88
CA SER A 247 -1.95 22.57 -11.45
C SER A 247 -2.37 21.37 -10.61
N VAL A 248 -1.44 20.80 -9.84
CA VAL A 248 -1.67 19.62 -9.00
C VAL A 248 -2.24 20.03 -7.65
N LYS A 249 -3.32 19.36 -7.23
CA LYS A 249 -3.87 19.51 -5.90
C LYS A 249 -3.02 18.71 -4.91
N LEU A 250 -2.17 19.42 -4.17
CA LEU A 250 -1.41 18.84 -3.04
C LEU A 250 -2.28 18.81 -1.78
N ASP A 251 -2.29 17.70 -1.06
CA ASP A 251 -2.87 17.65 0.29
C ASP A 251 -1.83 18.06 1.33
N VAL A 252 -1.78 19.36 1.60
CA VAL A 252 -0.86 19.95 2.59
C VAL A 252 -1.45 19.92 4.01
N GLU A 253 -2.76 19.75 4.12
CA GLU A 253 -3.49 19.82 5.40
C GLU A 253 -3.58 18.47 6.10
N GLY A 254 -3.37 17.37 5.38
CA GLY A 254 -3.64 16.06 5.95
C GLY A 254 -5.10 15.66 5.85
N ARG A 255 -5.84 16.04 4.79
CA ARG A 255 -7.28 15.73 4.62
C ARG A 255 -7.56 14.28 4.29
N LEU A 256 -6.67 13.59 3.58
CA LEU A 256 -6.80 12.18 3.22
C LEU A 256 -6.40 11.21 4.34
N VAL A 257 -5.86 11.70 5.45
CA VAL A 257 -5.47 10.89 6.62
C VAL A 257 -6.17 11.36 7.87
N ARG A 258 -6.43 10.43 8.78
CA ARG A 258 -6.96 10.72 10.11
C ARG A 258 -5.94 10.31 11.16
N SER A 259 -5.53 11.26 11.98
CA SER A 259 -4.61 11.01 13.08
C SER A 259 -5.39 10.43 14.28
N LEU A 260 -5.29 9.11 14.47
CA LEU A 260 -6.03 8.36 15.47
C LEU A 260 -5.09 7.57 16.38
N THR A 261 -5.39 7.49 17.67
CA THR A 261 -4.78 6.47 18.53
C THR A 261 -5.35 5.10 18.18
N ILE A 262 -4.73 4.00 18.61
CA ILE A 262 -5.30 2.65 18.41
C ILE A 262 -6.74 2.58 18.95
N ARG A 263 -6.98 3.16 20.12
CA ARG A 263 -8.34 3.30 20.68
C ARG A 263 -9.27 4.09 19.77
N GLY A 264 -8.76 5.16 19.17
CA GLY A 264 -9.49 5.97 18.19
C GLY A 264 -9.89 5.18 16.95
N ILE A 265 -9.08 4.22 16.51
CA ILE A 265 -9.41 3.30 15.41
C ILE A 265 -10.48 2.30 15.87
N PHE A 266 -10.34 1.70 17.05
CA PHE A 266 -11.38 0.79 17.58
C PHE A 266 -12.75 1.46 17.73
N ARG A 267 -12.77 2.75 18.09
CA ARG A 267 -13.99 3.55 18.18
C ARG A 267 -14.76 3.66 16.86
N THR A 268 -14.11 3.51 15.70
CA THR A 268 -14.82 3.61 14.42
C THR A 268 -15.67 2.39 14.13
N PHE A 269 -15.39 1.26 14.78
CA PHE A 269 -16.21 0.04 14.72
C PHE A 269 -17.21 -0.08 15.88
N GLU A 270 -17.14 0.82 16.87
CA GLU A 270 -17.86 0.68 18.15
C GLU A 270 -19.38 0.79 17.99
N GLU A 271 -19.86 1.60 17.05
CA GLU A 271 -21.29 1.75 16.77
C GLU A 271 -21.91 0.44 16.28
N GLU A 272 -21.38 -0.13 15.18
CA GLU A 272 -21.85 -1.39 14.63
C GLU A 272 -21.69 -2.56 15.61
N PHE A 273 -20.57 -2.60 16.33
CA PHE A 273 -20.34 -3.59 17.37
C PHE A 273 -21.36 -3.46 18.52
N SER A 274 -21.66 -2.25 18.96
CA SER A 274 -22.64 -2.00 20.03
C SER A 274 -24.05 -2.36 19.60
N ASN A 275 -24.44 -2.03 18.37
CA ASN A 275 -25.74 -2.39 17.81
C ASN A 275 -25.91 -3.92 17.80
N PHE A 276 -24.88 -4.65 17.34
CA PHE A 276 -24.85 -6.11 17.40
C PHE A 276 -25.01 -6.64 18.82
N LEU A 277 -24.28 -6.07 19.80
CA LEU A 277 -24.34 -6.54 21.18
C LEU A 277 -25.69 -6.29 21.85
N VAL A 278 -26.28 -5.11 21.65
CA VAL A 278 -27.57 -4.75 22.25
C VAL A 278 -28.65 -5.70 21.75
N GLU A 279 -28.74 -5.90 20.43
CA GLU A 279 -29.70 -6.82 19.82
C GLU A 279 -29.62 -8.23 20.43
N TRP A 280 -28.40 -8.77 20.55
CA TRP A 280 -28.22 -10.15 21.01
C TRP A 280 -28.30 -10.33 22.53
N LEU A 281 -27.94 -9.31 23.32
CA LEU A 281 -28.17 -9.33 24.77
C LEU A 281 -29.68 -9.27 25.10
N ASP A 282 -30.45 -8.51 24.33
CA ASP A 282 -31.91 -8.46 24.46
C ASP A 282 -32.52 -9.83 24.11
N ASN A 283 -32.04 -10.49 23.05
CA ASN A 283 -32.45 -11.85 22.69
C ASN A 283 -32.11 -12.89 23.78
N CYS A 284 -31.01 -12.71 24.52
CA CYS A 284 -30.71 -13.56 25.68
C CYS A 284 -31.73 -13.39 26.81
N SER A 285 -32.45 -12.25 26.86
CA SER A 285 -33.39 -11.92 27.94
C SER A 285 -34.87 -12.02 27.52
N ALA A 286 -35.17 -12.34 26.27
CA ALA A 286 -36.50 -12.20 25.68
C ALA A 286 -37.59 -13.11 26.29
N ASN A 287 -37.22 -14.25 26.89
CA ASN A 287 -38.17 -15.26 27.37
C ASN A 287 -38.53 -15.13 28.87
N GLY A 288 -38.27 -13.97 29.48
CA GLY A 288 -38.51 -13.73 30.92
C GLY A 288 -37.50 -14.42 31.84
N TYR A 289 -36.53 -15.14 31.27
CA TYR A 289 -35.32 -15.63 31.92
C TYR A 289 -34.13 -15.38 31.00
N PHE A 290 -32.93 -15.36 31.57
CA PHE A 290 -31.70 -15.18 30.82
C PHE A 290 -31.21 -16.52 30.25
N ASP A 291 -31.15 -16.65 28.92
CA ASP A 291 -30.66 -17.84 28.21
C ASP A 291 -29.12 -17.87 28.23
N TRP A 292 -28.55 -18.48 29.27
CA TRP A 292 -27.11 -18.61 29.46
C TRP A 292 -26.41 -19.39 28.34
N THR A 293 -27.09 -20.34 27.70
CA THR A 293 -26.51 -21.11 26.59
C THR A 293 -26.39 -20.24 25.33
N LEU A 294 -27.40 -19.43 25.04
CA LEU A 294 -27.30 -18.42 23.97
C LEU A 294 -26.23 -17.37 24.30
N TYR A 295 -26.14 -16.94 25.55
CA TYR A 295 -25.11 -16.00 25.98
C TYR A 295 -23.69 -16.56 25.78
N GLY A 296 -23.44 -17.84 26.09
CA GLY A 296 -22.15 -18.47 25.78
C GLY A 296 -21.79 -18.40 24.29
N GLN A 297 -22.78 -18.60 23.40
CA GLN A 297 -22.59 -18.45 21.95
C GLN A 297 -22.34 -16.99 21.56
N LEU A 298 -23.03 -16.04 22.19
CA LEU A 298 -22.80 -14.61 22.01
C LEU A 298 -21.37 -14.20 22.39
N VAL A 299 -20.84 -14.70 23.51
CA VAL A 299 -19.45 -14.44 23.92
C VAL A 299 -18.46 -14.96 22.87
N GLN A 300 -18.67 -16.17 22.34
CA GLN A 300 -17.81 -16.74 21.31
C GLN A 300 -17.89 -15.96 19.99
N ALA A 301 -19.09 -15.56 19.56
CA ALA A 301 -19.29 -14.70 18.39
C ALA A 301 -18.59 -13.33 18.58
N THR A 302 -18.72 -12.75 19.77
CA THR A 302 -18.08 -11.50 20.16
C THR A 302 -16.57 -11.60 20.08
N ILE A 303 -15.97 -12.67 20.61
CA ILE A 303 -14.52 -12.93 20.48
C ILE A 303 -14.10 -13.00 19.01
N GLY A 304 -14.90 -13.64 18.16
CA GLY A 304 -14.67 -13.70 16.72
C GLY A 304 -14.66 -12.31 16.06
N LEU A 305 -15.65 -11.46 16.39
CA LEU A 305 -15.72 -10.07 15.92
C LEU A 305 -14.55 -9.22 16.44
N LEU A 306 -14.21 -9.33 17.72
CA LEU A 306 -13.09 -8.61 18.33
C LEU A 306 -11.74 -9.01 17.71
N ASN A 307 -11.52 -10.30 17.43
CA ASN A 307 -10.36 -10.77 16.68
C ASN A 307 -10.34 -10.21 15.25
N LYS A 308 -11.50 -10.13 14.58
CA LYS A 308 -11.61 -9.49 13.27
C LYS A 308 -11.24 -8.00 13.34
N MET A 309 -11.77 -7.24 14.30
CA MET A 309 -11.39 -5.83 14.54
C MET A 309 -9.89 -5.70 14.78
N GLY A 310 -9.33 -6.47 15.71
CA GLY A 310 -7.89 -6.47 16.00
C GLY A 310 -7.02 -6.80 14.77
N SER A 311 -7.50 -7.71 13.91
CA SER A 311 -6.81 -8.06 12.65
C SER A 311 -6.83 -6.92 11.64
N LEU A 312 -7.95 -6.21 11.50
CA LEU A 312 -8.08 -5.06 10.60
C LEU A 312 -7.21 -3.89 11.09
N VAL A 313 -7.24 -3.60 12.39
CA VAL A 313 -6.37 -2.58 13.01
C VAL A 313 -4.90 -2.94 12.82
N SER A 314 -4.52 -4.20 13.03
CA SER A 314 -3.14 -4.65 12.82
C SER A 314 -2.72 -4.55 11.35
N ALA A 315 -3.63 -4.83 10.41
CA ALA A 315 -3.37 -4.71 8.98
C ALA A 315 -3.13 -3.25 8.56
N MET A 316 -3.94 -2.30 9.06
CA MET A 316 -3.71 -0.87 8.82
C MET A 316 -2.36 -0.39 9.37
N MET A 317 -1.89 -0.99 10.47
CA MET A 317 -0.55 -0.73 11.03
C MET A 317 0.58 -1.49 10.33
N SER A 318 0.30 -2.15 9.20
CA SER A 318 1.26 -2.99 8.45
C SER A 318 1.91 -4.08 9.30
N LYS A 319 1.19 -4.59 10.32
CA LYS A 319 1.64 -5.68 11.18
C LYS A 319 0.99 -7.00 10.76
N SER A 320 1.64 -8.10 11.11
CA SER A 320 1.12 -9.43 10.80
C SER A 320 -0.23 -9.67 11.48
N LYS A 321 -1.14 -10.30 10.74
CA LYS A 321 -2.42 -10.77 11.27
C LYS A 321 -2.17 -11.79 12.37
N ARG A 322 -2.78 -11.57 13.53
CA ARG A 322 -2.76 -12.50 14.66
C ARG A 322 -4.09 -12.41 15.39
N ASP A 323 -4.65 -13.56 15.75
CA ASP A 323 -5.80 -13.62 16.64
C ASP A 323 -5.34 -13.30 18.07
N LEU A 324 -6.00 -12.34 18.69
CA LEU A 324 -5.61 -11.75 19.98
C LEU A 324 -6.25 -12.46 21.17
N LEU A 325 -7.41 -13.08 20.95
CA LEU A 325 -8.20 -13.81 21.93
C LEU A 325 -8.38 -15.26 21.49
N SER A 326 -8.28 -16.21 22.42
CA SER A 326 -8.56 -17.63 22.15
C SER A 326 -10.07 -17.93 22.19
N SER A 327 -10.49 -19.05 21.59
CA SER A 327 -11.86 -19.53 21.67
C SER A 327 -12.34 -19.70 23.11
N PHE A 328 -13.62 -19.44 23.34
CA PHE A 328 -14.34 -19.59 24.59
C PHE A 328 -15.11 -20.91 24.61
N ASP A 329 -15.20 -21.55 25.78
CA ASP A 329 -15.88 -22.83 25.92
C ASP A 329 -17.38 -22.63 26.09
N VAL A 330 -18.09 -22.60 24.97
CA VAL A 330 -19.51 -22.26 24.94
C VAL A 330 -20.39 -23.30 25.65
N ASN A 331 -20.00 -24.56 25.60
CA ASN A 331 -20.85 -25.66 26.11
C ASN A 331 -20.88 -25.72 27.63
N ALA A 332 -19.93 -25.06 28.30
CA ALA A 332 -19.85 -25.01 29.76
C ALA A 332 -20.83 -24.00 30.37
N VAL A 333 -21.35 -23.04 29.59
CA VAL A 333 -22.20 -21.95 30.11
C VAL A 333 -23.68 -22.35 30.10
N SER A 334 -24.22 -22.62 31.29
CA SER A 334 -25.63 -23.02 31.48
C SER A 334 -26.36 -22.24 32.58
N SER A 335 -25.62 -21.53 33.42
CA SER A 335 -26.10 -20.69 34.53
C SER A 335 -25.12 -19.55 34.80
N SER A 336 -25.54 -18.59 35.62
CA SER A 336 -24.69 -17.50 36.14
C SER A 336 -23.40 -18.02 36.80
N ASP A 337 -23.50 -19.04 37.65
CA ASP A 337 -22.34 -19.65 38.33
C ASP A 337 -21.36 -20.29 37.35
N THR A 338 -21.88 -21.10 36.42
CA THR A 338 -21.02 -21.74 35.39
C THR A 338 -20.41 -20.71 34.44
N ALA A 339 -21.05 -19.55 34.23
CA ALA A 339 -20.48 -18.45 33.47
C ALA A 339 -19.25 -17.85 34.17
N TYR A 340 -19.29 -17.66 35.50
CA TYR A 340 -18.12 -17.24 36.28
C TYR A 340 -16.98 -18.26 36.20
N GLU A 341 -17.28 -19.54 36.45
CA GLU A 341 -16.27 -20.62 36.40
C GLU A 341 -15.60 -20.71 35.02
N THR A 342 -16.41 -20.65 33.97
CA THR A 342 -15.93 -20.69 32.58
C THR A 342 -15.10 -19.46 32.25
N ALA A 343 -15.56 -18.27 32.65
CA ALA A 343 -14.84 -17.02 32.43
C ALA A 343 -13.48 -17.02 33.15
N PHE A 344 -13.40 -17.42 34.42
CA PHE A 344 -12.12 -17.52 35.12
C PHE A 344 -11.19 -18.54 34.47
N THR A 345 -11.70 -19.72 34.17
CA THR A 345 -10.92 -20.77 33.50
C THR A 345 -10.35 -20.26 32.18
N TRP A 346 -11.16 -19.54 31.40
CA TRP A 346 -10.73 -18.94 30.14
C TRP A 346 -9.70 -17.81 30.36
N LEU A 347 -9.96 -16.87 31.29
CA LEU A 347 -9.04 -15.77 31.61
C LEU A 347 -7.68 -16.30 32.06
N SER A 348 -7.64 -17.34 32.91
CA SER A 348 -6.40 -17.98 33.34
C SER A 348 -5.60 -18.58 32.17
N ARG A 349 -6.27 -19.16 31.17
CA ARG A 349 -5.60 -19.74 29.98
C ARG A 349 -4.96 -18.68 29.10
N ILE A 350 -5.53 -17.47 29.04
CA ILE A 350 -5.02 -16.40 28.20
C ILE A 350 -4.14 -15.40 28.96
N ASN A 351 -3.89 -15.60 30.25
CA ASN A 351 -3.17 -14.65 31.10
C ASN A 351 -1.64 -14.69 30.92
N ASP A 352 -1.16 -14.54 29.68
CA ASP A 352 0.28 -14.63 29.40
C ASP A 352 1.10 -13.49 30.04
N ARG A 353 0.46 -12.35 30.37
CA ARG A 353 1.15 -11.10 30.75
C ARG A 353 0.48 -10.29 31.87
N GLY A 354 -0.44 -10.88 32.64
CA GLY A 354 -1.20 -10.16 33.68
C GLY A 354 -2.33 -9.28 33.14
N ASP A 355 -2.60 -9.31 31.84
CA ASP A 355 -3.58 -8.41 31.20
C ASP A 355 -5.03 -8.68 31.61
N THR A 356 -5.31 -9.89 32.12
CA THR A 356 -6.65 -10.30 32.54
C THR A 356 -6.91 -10.09 34.02
N GLU A 357 -5.91 -9.69 34.81
CA GLU A 357 -6.03 -9.59 36.27
C GLU A 357 -7.13 -8.62 36.69
N LYS A 358 -7.24 -7.47 36.01
CA LYS A 358 -8.29 -6.49 36.30
C LYS A 358 -9.69 -7.05 36.09
N ILE A 359 -9.87 -7.83 35.02
CA ILE A 359 -11.15 -8.47 34.69
C ILE A 359 -11.49 -9.54 35.73
N ALA A 360 -10.49 -10.36 36.11
CA ALA A 360 -10.67 -11.38 37.12
C ALA A 360 -11.03 -10.79 38.50
N VAL A 361 -10.38 -9.69 38.90
CA VAL A 361 -10.69 -8.98 40.16
C VAL A 361 -12.10 -8.40 40.11
N ASP A 362 -12.51 -7.80 38.99
CA ASP A 362 -13.85 -7.26 38.80
C ASP A 362 -14.93 -8.36 38.93
N LEU A 363 -14.76 -9.47 38.20
CA LEU A 363 -15.68 -10.63 38.30
C LEU A 363 -15.72 -11.21 39.72
N GLN A 364 -14.57 -11.31 40.39
CA GLN A 364 -14.51 -11.79 41.78
C GLN A 364 -15.28 -10.87 42.72
N SER A 365 -15.25 -9.55 42.47
CA SER A 365 -16.00 -8.58 43.28
C SER A 365 -17.52 -8.78 43.16
N HIS A 366 -18.02 -9.09 41.95
CA HIS A 366 -19.43 -9.38 41.72
C HIS A 366 -19.88 -10.69 42.39
N ILE A 367 -19.03 -11.72 42.40
CA ILE A 367 -19.28 -12.96 43.15
C ILE A 367 -19.37 -12.68 44.65
N ASN A 368 -18.46 -11.88 45.20
CA ASN A 368 -18.40 -11.61 46.64
C ASN A 368 -19.67 -10.91 47.17
N ILE A 369 -20.39 -10.18 46.31
CA ILE A 369 -21.67 -9.54 46.64
C ILE A 369 -22.90 -10.38 46.24
N ASN A 370 -22.70 -11.63 45.81
CA ASN A 370 -23.73 -12.54 45.29
C ASN A 370 -24.56 -11.93 44.14
N GLN A 371 -23.90 -11.17 43.25
CA GLN A 371 -24.54 -10.64 42.06
C GLN A 371 -24.44 -11.62 40.88
N ASP A 372 -25.50 -11.69 40.08
CA ASP A 372 -25.48 -12.43 38.83
C ASP A 372 -24.32 -11.99 37.91
N PHE A 373 -23.88 -12.92 37.05
CA PHE A 373 -22.77 -12.69 36.14
C PHE A 373 -23.00 -11.41 35.32
N PRO A 374 -22.07 -10.44 35.37
CA PRO A 374 -22.26 -9.13 34.74
C PRO A 374 -22.02 -9.21 33.23
N ALA A 375 -22.96 -9.83 32.50
CA ALA A 375 -22.84 -10.21 31.10
C ALA A 375 -22.34 -9.07 30.19
N ARG A 376 -22.96 -7.89 30.29
CA ARG A 376 -22.57 -6.71 29.50
C ARG A 376 -21.18 -6.19 29.86
N THR A 377 -20.88 -6.09 31.15
CA THR A 377 -19.58 -5.60 31.65
C THR A 377 -18.46 -6.54 31.22
N PHE A 378 -18.68 -7.86 31.27
CA PHE A 378 -17.70 -8.83 30.81
C PHE A 378 -17.35 -8.65 29.33
N ILE A 379 -18.35 -8.47 28.45
CA ILE A 379 -18.10 -8.20 27.03
C ILE A 379 -17.32 -6.89 26.82
N GLN A 380 -17.65 -5.84 27.57
CA GLN A 380 -16.89 -4.58 27.53
C GLN A 380 -15.42 -4.79 27.91
N HIS A 381 -15.16 -5.60 28.94
CA HIS A 381 -13.80 -5.99 29.32
C HIS A 381 -13.07 -6.75 28.21
N LEU A 382 -13.76 -7.58 27.42
CA LEU A 382 -13.17 -8.26 26.26
C LEU A 382 -12.73 -7.26 25.18
N LEU A 383 -13.53 -6.23 24.92
CA LEU A 383 -13.17 -5.15 23.99
C LEU A 383 -11.91 -4.42 24.49
N GLU A 384 -11.88 -4.02 25.76
CA GLU A 384 -10.72 -3.34 26.37
C GLU A 384 -9.46 -4.21 26.34
N LEU A 385 -9.59 -5.51 26.61
CA LEU A 385 -8.49 -6.46 26.53
C LEU A 385 -7.96 -6.60 25.10
N THR A 386 -8.85 -6.61 24.10
CA THR A 386 -8.49 -6.67 22.68
C THR A 386 -7.72 -5.42 22.26
N VAL A 387 -8.18 -4.24 22.67
CA VAL A 387 -7.50 -2.97 22.45
C VAL A 387 -6.10 -2.99 23.06
N LEU A 388 -5.99 -3.38 24.34
CA LEU A 388 -4.71 -3.46 25.06
C LEU A 388 -3.73 -4.43 24.38
N ARG A 389 -4.20 -5.60 23.95
CA ARG A 389 -3.37 -6.58 23.23
C ARG A 389 -2.95 -6.07 21.85
N THR A 390 -3.81 -5.33 21.16
CA THR A 390 -3.47 -4.69 19.88
C THR A 390 -2.40 -3.61 20.08
N GLU A 391 -2.54 -2.77 21.10
CA GLU A 391 -1.53 -1.75 21.49
C GLU A 391 -0.17 -2.40 21.73
N LYS A 392 -0.12 -3.53 22.44
CA LYS A 392 1.11 -4.29 22.67
C LYS A 392 1.65 -4.96 21.41
N HIS A 393 0.81 -5.58 20.59
CA HIS A 393 1.21 -6.29 19.37
C HIS A 393 1.80 -5.34 18.32
N THR A 394 1.26 -4.13 18.24
CA THR A 394 1.73 -3.10 17.30
C THR A 394 3.00 -2.38 17.76
N ASN A 395 3.51 -2.67 18.97
CA ASN A 395 4.68 -2.04 19.58
C ASN A 395 4.57 -0.50 19.67
N VAL A 396 3.37 0.03 19.87
CA VAL A 396 3.19 1.48 20.02
C VAL A 396 3.69 1.92 21.39
N ALA A 397 4.64 2.87 21.41
CA ALA A 397 5.35 3.30 22.62
C ALA A 397 4.44 3.90 23.71
N SER A 398 3.31 4.50 23.32
CA SER A 398 2.34 5.08 24.25
C SER A 398 0.91 4.93 23.71
N ALA A 399 -0.05 4.67 24.59
CA ALA A 399 -1.48 4.62 24.24
C ALA A 399 -2.00 5.96 23.66
N GLN A 400 -1.27 7.06 23.87
CA GLN A 400 -1.59 8.39 23.34
C GLN A 400 -0.90 8.70 22.01
N THR A 401 -0.03 7.82 21.51
CA THR A 401 0.60 8.01 20.21
C THR A 401 -0.47 7.92 19.14
N LYS A 402 -0.65 9.02 18.41
CA LYS A 402 -1.52 9.07 17.24
C LYS A 402 -0.77 8.50 16.04
N GLN A 403 -1.49 7.75 15.22
CA GLN A 403 -1.04 7.18 13.97
C GLN A 403 -1.90 7.81 12.87
N ASP A 404 -1.26 8.20 11.77
CA ASP A 404 -1.95 8.75 10.62
C ASP A 404 -2.42 7.60 9.74
N ILE A 405 -3.74 7.35 9.74
CA ILE A 405 -4.39 6.27 9.00
C ILE A 405 -5.08 6.87 7.77
N PRO A 406 -4.88 6.33 6.55
CA PRO A 406 -5.64 6.76 5.39
C PRO A 406 -7.14 6.58 5.60
N ILE A 407 -7.93 7.57 5.20
CA ILE A 407 -9.40 7.51 5.35
C ILE A 407 -9.98 6.37 4.49
N VAL A 408 -9.39 6.10 3.32
CA VAL A 408 -9.78 4.99 2.45
C VAL A 408 -9.61 3.64 3.16
N ASP A 409 -8.51 3.44 3.88
CA ASP A 409 -8.24 2.19 4.60
C ASP A 409 -9.18 2.02 5.79
N LEU A 410 -9.51 3.12 6.47
CA LEU A 410 -10.49 3.13 7.55
C LEU A 410 -11.88 2.69 7.04
N LYS A 411 -12.36 3.30 5.94
CA LYS A 411 -13.64 2.95 5.32
C LYS A 411 -13.66 1.49 4.85
N ALA A 412 -12.60 1.06 4.15
CA ALA A 412 -12.48 -0.33 3.71
C ALA A 412 -12.47 -1.32 4.89
N ALA A 413 -11.83 -0.96 6.01
CA ALA A 413 -11.85 -1.76 7.22
C ALA A 413 -13.25 -1.81 7.85
N GLU A 414 -13.98 -0.69 7.90
CA GLU A 414 -15.37 -0.62 8.37
C GLU A 414 -16.28 -1.52 7.55
N GLU A 415 -16.22 -1.43 6.22
CA GLU A 415 -16.99 -2.30 5.30
C GLU A 415 -16.66 -3.79 5.50
N LEU A 416 -15.37 -4.13 5.65
CA LEU A 416 -14.92 -5.50 5.92
C LEU A 416 -15.32 -6.02 7.30
N PHE A 417 -15.53 -5.13 8.26
CA PHE A 417 -16.04 -5.48 9.59
C PHE A 417 -17.55 -5.70 9.54
N GLU A 418 -18.29 -4.79 8.93
CA GLU A 418 -19.74 -4.89 8.71
C GLU A 418 -20.09 -6.19 7.97
N ALA A 419 -19.37 -6.51 6.89
CA ALA A 419 -19.55 -7.75 6.13
C ALA A 419 -19.30 -9.03 6.96
N ALA A 420 -18.57 -8.95 8.08
CA ALA A 420 -18.35 -10.09 8.97
C ALA A 420 -19.51 -10.34 9.93
N ILE A 421 -20.29 -9.31 10.29
CA ILE A 421 -21.40 -9.38 11.27
C ILE A 421 -22.46 -10.42 10.87
N PRO A 422 -22.97 -10.48 9.62
CA PRO A 422 -24.00 -11.45 9.21
C PRO A 422 -23.60 -12.91 9.43
N THR A 423 -22.30 -13.23 9.35
CA THR A 423 -21.80 -14.60 9.58
C THR A 423 -22.06 -15.01 11.03
N TYR A 424 -21.77 -14.12 11.98
CA TYR A 424 -21.98 -14.37 13.40
C TYR A 424 -23.47 -14.29 13.79
N GLN A 425 -24.23 -13.36 13.20
CA GLN A 425 -25.69 -13.32 13.38
C GLN A 425 -26.35 -14.62 12.91
N THR A 426 -25.91 -15.21 11.79
CA THR A 426 -26.44 -16.50 11.30
C THR A 426 -26.17 -17.63 12.29
N GLN A 427 -24.98 -17.66 12.90
CA GLN A 427 -24.63 -18.66 13.93
C GLN A 427 -25.49 -18.50 15.19
N LEU A 428 -25.68 -17.27 15.65
CA LEU A 428 -26.51 -16.99 16.82
C LEU A 428 -27.99 -17.26 16.56
N ASN A 429 -28.50 -16.97 15.36
CA ASN A 429 -29.85 -17.33 14.95
C ASN A 429 -30.06 -18.85 14.94
N LEU A 430 -29.06 -19.62 14.50
CA LEU A 430 -29.12 -21.07 14.59
C LEU A 430 -29.21 -21.53 16.05
N ALA A 431 -28.36 -20.97 16.93
CA ALA A 431 -28.38 -21.29 18.36
C ALA A 431 -29.72 -20.94 19.03
N LEU A 432 -30.26 -19.76 18.76
CA LEU A 432 -31.56 -19.30 19.24
C LEU A 432 -32.70 -20.24 18.78
N ASN A 433 -32.72 -20.61 17.51
CA ASN A 433 -33.72 -21.56 16.99
C ASN A 433 -33.62 -22.93 17.66
N MET A 434 -32.40 -23.36 18.02
CA MET A 434 -32.18 -24.62 18.73
C MET A 434 -32.59 -24.55 20.20
N SER A 435 -32.48 -23.40 20.87
CA SER A 435 -32.95 -23.22 22.26
C SER A 435 -34.47 -23.16 22.33
N VAL A 436 -35.12 -22.41 21.43
CA VAL A 436 -36.59 -22.27 21.39
C VAL A 436 -37.28 -23.61 21.10
N ARG A 437 -36.76 -24.42 20.16
CA ARG A 437 -37.37 -25.70 19.78
C ARG A 437 -37.25 -26.80 20.84
N ARG A 438 -36.33 -26.64 21.79
CA ARG A 438 -36.10 -27.63 22.86
C ARG A 438 -36.96 -27.40 24.09
N SER A 439 -37.75 -26.33 24.14
CA SER A 439 -38.79 -26.19 25.17
C SER A 439 -39.70 -27.41 25.09
N PRO A 440 -39.71 -28.29 26.11
CA PRO A 440 -40.49 -29.51 26.09
C PRO A 440 -41.91 -29.10 25.79
N LYS A 441 -42.41 -29.47 24.61
CA LYS A 441 -43.81 -29.30 24.24
C LYS A 441 -44.57 -29.95 25.38
N ARG A 442 -45.04 -29.13 26.33
CA ARG A 442 -45.79 -29.56 27.51
C ARG A 442 -46.89 -30.40 26.91
N ARG A 443 -46.73 -31.73 26.96
CA ARG A 443 -47.86 -32.63 26.86
C ARG A 443 -48.66 -32.17 28.05
N GLY A 444 -49.72 -31.40 27.78
CA GLY A 444 -50.70 -31.13 28.81
C GLY A 444 -50.98 -32.49 29.42
N MET A 445 -50.75 -32.61 30.73
CA MET A 445 -51.57 -33.55 31.49
C MET A 445 -52.99 -33.06 31.25
N SER A 446 -53.59 -33.54 30.15
CA SER A 446 -55.02 -33.67 30.06
C SER A 446 -55.36 -34.50 31.28
N GLU A 447 -56.03 -33.88 32.24
CA GLU A 447 -56.75 -34.62 33.25
C GLU A 447 -57.47 -35.77 32.54
N GLU A 448 -57.20 -36.98 33.01
CA GLU A 448 -57.96 -38.16 32.67
C GLU A 448 -59.42 -37.88 33.03
N THR A 449 -60.20 -37.45 32.06
CA THR A 449 -61.64 -37.64 32.12
C THR A 449 -61.87 -39.10 31.76
N GLU A 450 -61.90 -39.96 32.78
CA GLU A 450 -62.51 -41.28 32.67
C GLU A 450 -63.93 -41.11 32.12
N GLY A 451 -64.22 -41.65 30.93
CA GLY A 451 -65.60 -41.61 30.44
C GLY A 451 -65.80 -41.88 28.96
N ALA A 452 -65.83 -43.18 28.63
CA ALA A 452 -66.52 -43.78 27.49
C ALA A 452 -65.92 -43.66 26.08
N SER A 453 -65.42 -44.82 25.64
CA SER A 453 -65.42 -45.37 24.27
C SER A 453 -66.62 -44.91 23.41
N PRO A 454 -66.43 -44.68 22.11
CA PRO A 454 -66.60 -45.80 21.19
C PRO A 454 -65.54 -45.92 20.09
N GLU A 455 -65.09 -47.17 19.93
CA GLU A 455 -64.84 -47.86 18.65
C GLU A 455 -65.40 -47.18 17.39
N ALA A 456 -64.52 -46.75 16.46
CA ALA A 456 -64.84 -46.70 15.03
C ALA A 456 -63.59 -46.67 14.13
N LYS A 457 -63.26 -47.85 13.59
CA LYS A 457 -62.84 -48.13 12.20
C LYS A 457 -61.86 -47.17 11.51
N ARG A 458 -60.60 -47.62 11.48
CA ARG A 458 -59.80 -47.94 10.28
C ARG A 458 -60.24 -47.23 8.97
N LEU A 459 -59.44 -46.26 8.51
CA LEU A 459 -59.36 -45.95 7.08
C LEU A 459 -57.89 -45.78 6.65
N LYS A 460 -57.52 -46.69 5.76
CA LYS A 460 -56.22 -46.87 5.13
C LYS A 460 -56.31 -46.11 3.81
N LEU A 461 -55.58 -45.01 3.64
CA LEU A 461 -55.33 -44.45 2.31
C LEU A 461 -53.87 -44.02 2.21
N ALA A 462 -53.32 -44.35 1.05
CA ALA A 462 -51.92 -44.39 0.72
C ALA A 462 -51.47 -43.12 0.00
N THR A 463 -50.14 -42.96 -0.02
CA THR A 463 -49.29 -42.48 -1.11
C THR A 463 -49.44 -41.06 -1.66
N SER A 464 -48.23 -40.52 -1.94
CA SER A 464 -47.87 -39.43 -2.84
C SER A 464 -48.24 -38.01 -2.44
N PHE A 465 -47.27 -37.29 -1.88
CA PHE A 465 -47.03 -35.92 -2.30
C PHE A 465 -45.56 -35.73 -2.65
N ALA A 466 -45.38 -35.28 -3.89
CA ALA A 466 -44.14 -35.09 -4.60
C ALA A 466 -43.35 -33.91 -4.03
N THR A 467 -42.04 -34.10 -4.05
CA THR A 467 -41.02 -33.09 -3.87
C THR A 467 -41.09 -32.08 -5.03
N SER A 468 -41.53 -30.87 -4.77
CA SER A 468 -41.37 -29.73 -5.69
C SER A 468 -40.01 -29.09 -5.45
N ALA A 469 -38.97 -29.70 -6.03
CA ALA A 469 -37.73 -29.00 -6.36
C ALA A 469 -37.98 -28.25 -7.67
N ALA A 470 -37.97 -26.92 -7.61
CA ALA A 470 -37.97 -26.09 -8.80
C ALA A 470 -36.61 -26.20 -9.48
N ALA A 471 -36.56 -26.99 -10.56
CA ALA A 471 -35.53 -26.90 -11.58
C ALA A 471 -35.95 -25.81 -12.58
N PHE A 472 -35.13 -24.78 -12.71
CA PHE A 472 -35.04 -24.01 -13.94
C PHE A 472 -34.02 -24.72 -14.86
N THR A 473 -34.44 -24.91 -16.09
CA THR A 473 -33.85 -25.69 -17.18
C THR A 473 -32.59 -25.04 -17.79
N GLN A 474 -31.62 -25.91 -18.12
CA GLN A 474 -30.85 -26.03 -19.39
C GLN A 474 -30.00 -24.81 -19.85
N ASP A 475 -28.74 -24.92 -20.31
CA ASP A 475 -27.99 -25.97 -21.03
C ASP A 475 -26.48 -25.86 -20.67
N ILE A 476 -25.77 -26.95 -20.37
CA ILE A 476 -24.97 -27.79 -21.30
C ILE A 476 -24.08 -26.97 -22.25
N ILE A 477 -22.76 -26.97 -21.99
CA ILE A 477 -21.66 -27.41 -22.89
C ILE A 477 -20.33 -27.21 -22.12
N SER A 478 -19.68 -28.33 -21.79
CA SER A 478 -18.26 -28.38 -21.43
C SER A 478 -17.40 -28.15 -22.68
N PRO A 479 -16.12 -27.76 -22.51
CA PRO A 479 -15.10 -28.38 -23.36
C PRO A 479 -13.90 -28.95 -22.59
N PRO A 480 -13.16 -29.88 -23.24
CA PRO A 480 -12.19 -30.78 -22.63
C PRO A 480 -10.75 -30.20 -22.65
N GLY A 481 -9.84 -30.88 -21.96
CA GLY A 481 -8.42 -30.53 -21.89
C GLY A 481 -7.53 -31.07 -23.02
N THR A 482 -6.36 -30.40 -23.14
CA THR A 482 -5.07 -30.79 -23.78
C THR A 482 -5.04 -30.96 -25.32
N PRO A 483 -3.91 -30.76 -26.07
CA PRO A 483 -2.47 -30.73 -25.69
C PRO A 483 -1.63 -29.56 -26.33
N PRO A 484 -0.29 -29.49 -26.20
CA PRO A 484 0.55 -28.37 -26.67
C PRO A 484 1.15 -28.61 -28.07
N PRO A 485 1.71 -27.56 -28.71
CA PRO A 485 2.85 -27.78 -29.61
C PRO A 485 4.03 -26.83 -29.36
N TYR A 486 5.21 -27.44 -29.30
CA TYR A 486 6.50 -26.83 -29.64
C TYR A 486 6.52 -26.40 -31.12
N LEU A 487 7.14 -25.26 -31.45
CA LEU A 487 8.30 -25.13 -32.37
C LEU A 487 8.51 -23.70 -32.91
N ASN A 488 9.74 -23.19 -32.69
CA ASN A 488 10.60 -22.38 -33.57
C ASN A 488 10.00 -21.34 -34.53
N GLY A 489 10.39 -20.08 -34.31
CA GLY A 489 10.32 -19.01 -35.32
C GLY A 489 11.27 -17.85 -35.03
N LYS A 490 12.54 -17.98 -35.45
CA LYS A 490 13.46 -16.85 -35.66
C LYS A 490 12.85 -15.91 -36.72
N THR A 491 12.70 -14.63 -36.41
CA THR A 491 12.80 -13.56 -37.42
C THR A 491 13.37 -12.29 -36.80
N HIS A 492 14.54 -11.91 -37.33
CA HIS A 492 15.19 -10.62 -37.15
C HIS A 492 14.32 -9.47 -37.66
N SER A 493 14.26 -8.35 -36.92
CA SER A 493 13.88 -7.06 -37.47
C SER A 493 14.67 -5.92 -36.79
N PRO A 494 14.89 -4.79 -37.49
CA PRO A 494 16.13 -4.02 -37.40
C PRO A 494 16.05 -2.83 -36.44
N SER A 495 17.20 -2.54 -35.84
CA SER A 495 17.46 -1.37 -35.00
C SER A 495 17.29 -0.04 -35.77
N PRO A 496 16.71 0.99 -35.14
CA PRO A 496 17.06 2.38 -35.40
C PRO A 496 18.11 2.82 -34.37
N SER A 497 19.33 3.01 -34.84
CA SER A 497 20.40 3.69 -34.10
C SER A 497 20.02 5.14 -33.84
N ILE A 498 19.67 5.45 -32.58
CA ILE A 498 19.69 6.83 -32.07
C ILE A 498 21.12 7.11 -31.62
N VAL A 499 21.68 8.17 -32.20
CA VAL A 499 23.01 8.68 -31.90
C VAL A 499 22.94 9.39 -30.56
N SER A 500 23.35 8.71 -29.48
CA SER A 500 23.62 9.32 -28.18
C SER A 500 24.83 10.24 -28.31
N ASN A 501 24.61 11.49 -28.70
CA ASN A 501 25.61 12.56 -28.60
C ASN A 501 25.43 13.29 -27.26
N THR A 502 25.86 12.64 -26.18
CA THR A 502 26.18 13.31 -24.91
C THR A 502 27.49 12.74 -24.39
N SER A 503 28.55 12.91 -25.18
CA SER A 503 29.92 12.81 -24.69
C SER A 503 30.17 13.97 -23.74
N ILE A 504 29.95 13.77 -22.45
CA ILE A 504 30.47 14.66 -21.40
C ILE A 504 31.97 14.40 -21.32
N ALA A 505 32.74 15.10 -22.16
CA ALA A 505 34.18 15.23 -21.94
C ALA A 505 34.39 16.24 -20.80
N LEU A 506 34.48 15.72 -19.58
CA LEU A 506 35.01 16.44 -18.41
C LEU A 506 36.54 16.52 -18.54
N THR A 507 37.03 17.33 -19.49
CA THR A 507 38.44 17.76 -19.52
C THR A 507 38.52 19.16 -18.99
N GLU A 508 38.71 19.29 -17.67
CA GLU A 508 39.26 20.51 -17.09
C GLU A 508 40.77 20.47 -17.31
N THR A 509 41.25 21.25 -18.27
CA THR A 509 42.66 21.51 -18.50
C THR A 509 43.20 22.37 -17.36
N THR A 510 43.80 21.74 -16.36
CA THR A 510 44.61 22.40 -15.32
C THR A 510 45.97 22.77 -15.93
N THR A 511 46.07 23.97 -16.50
CA THR A 511 47.35 24.63 -16.78
C THR A 511 47.26 26.07 -16.31
N GLY A 512 47.93 26.37 -15.20
CA GLY A 512 48.00 27.72 -14.66
C GLY A 512 48.46 27.73 -13.21
N ALA A 513 49.75 27.50 -12.99
CA ALA A 513 50.40 27.80 -11.71
C ALA A 513 50.37 29.32 -11.51
N GLY A 514 49.59 29.81 -10.55
CA GLY A 514 49.59 31.22 -10.21
C GLY A 514 48.48 31.65 -9.26
N SER A 515 48.84 31.83 -7.99
CA SER A 515 48.29 32.81 -7.05
C SER A 515 46.90 32.61 -6.45
N VAL A 516 46.91 32.08 -5.21
CA VAL A 516 46.24 32.60 -4.00
C VAL A 516 44.96 33.43 -4.20
N THR A 517 43.80 32.77 -4.12
CA THR A 517 42.71 33.05 -3.15
C THR A 517 41.81 31.82 -3.11
N SER A 518 41.72 31.20 -1.94
CA SER A 518 41.01 29.95 -1.68
C SER A 518 39.50 30.15 -1.65
N GLU A 519 38.86 30.21 -2.81
CA GLU A 519 37.46 29.81 -2.96
C GLU A 519 37.43 28.29 -3.08
N SER A 520 36.86 27.62 -2.07
CA SER A 520 36.70 26.18 -2.03
C SER A 520 35.89 25.71 -3.24
N SER A 521 36.56 25.21 -4.26
CA SER A 521 35.90 24.53 -5.37
C SER A 521 35.06 23.40 -4.77
N PRO A 522 33.75 23.32 -5.06
CA PRO A 522 32.90 22.27 -4.52
C PRO A 522 33.49 20.93 -4.94
N SER A 523 33.80 20.07 -3.97
CA SER A 523 34.31 18.72 -4.24
C SER A 523 33.35 18.02 -5.20
N LYS A 524 33.89 17.42 -6.28
CA LYS A 524 33.09 16.67 -7.26
C LYS A 524 32.40 15.52 -6.52
N GLN A 525 31.12 15.66 -6.28
CA GLN A 525 30.31 14.65 -5.61
C GLN A 525 29.90 13.58 -6.62
N VAL A 526 30.20 12.33 -6.28
CA VAL A 526 29.87 11.16 -7.08
C VAL A 526 28.57 10.59 -6.52
N THR A 527 27.52 10.52 -7.34
CA THR A 527 26.22 9.97 -6.94
C THR A 527 26.15 8.46 -7.18
N VAL A 528 25.14 7.80 -6.61
CA VAL A 528 24.94 6.35 -6.79
C VAL A 528 24.62 6.02 -8.25
N ALA A 529 23.76 6.80 -8.90
CA ALA A 529 23.50 6.63 -10.32
C ALA A 529 24.78 6.81 -11.15
N MET A 530 25.62 7.82 -10.86
CA MET A 530 26.91 7.98 -11.54
C MET A 530 27.81 6.74 -11.41
N LEU A 531 27.87 6.11 -10.24
CA LEU A 531 28.63 4.86 -10.03
C LEU A 531 28.03 3.68 -10.81
N ARG A 532 26.70 3.56 -10.85
CA ARG A 532 25.99 2.52 -11.60
C ARG A 532 26.20 2.71 -13.12
N ALA A 533 26.08 3.93 -13.63
CA ALA A 533 26.36 4.26 -15.03
C ALA A 533 27.80 3.94 -15.42
N LEU A 534 28.78 4.33 -14.58
CA LEU A 534 30.18 3.99 -14.79
C LEU A 534 30.38 2.47 -14.85
N THR A 535 29.73 1.72 -13.97
CA THR A 535 29.79 0.25 -13.95
C THR A 535 29.17 -0.36 -15.21
N LYS A 536 28.05 0.18 -15.70
CA LYS A 536 27.40 -0.24 -16.96
C LYS A 536 28.29 0.06 -18.16
N ASP A 537 28.90 1.24 -18.21
CA ASP A 537 29.84 1.63 -19.27
C ASP A 537 31.09 0.74 -19.25
N MET A 538 31.64 0.44 -18.08
CA MET A 538 32.74 -0.52 -17.95
C MET A 538 32.32 -1.92 -18.39
N ARG A 539 31.14 -2.40 -17.99
CA ARG A 539 30.60 -3.70 -18.42
C ARG A 539 30.37 -3.74 -19.93
N LYS A 540 29.90 -2.66 -20.54
CA LYS A 540 29.70 -2.56 -21.99
C LYS A 540 31.05 -2.56 -22.73
N LYS A 541 32.01 -1.79 -22.23
CA LYS A 541 33.34 -1.62 -22.84
C LYS A 541 34.23 -2.86 -22.70
N TYR A 542 34.15 -3.56 -21.57
CA TYR A 542 35.05 -4.68 -21.27
C TYR A 542 34.34 -6.05 -21.17
N GLY A 543 33.04 -6.09 -20.86
CA GLY A 543 32.28 -7.33 -20.70
C GLY A 543 31.65 -7.88 -21.99
N SER A 544 31.65 -7.13 -23.09
CA SER A 544 31.17 -7.60 -24.40
C SER A 544 32.22 -8.44 -25.17
N GLY A 545 33.40 -8.65 -24.57
CA GLY A 545 34.55 -9.31 -25.21
C GLY A 545 34.63 -10.84 -25.13
N SER A 546 33.74 -11.52 -24.39
CA SER A 546 33.82 -12.99 -24.23
C SER A 546 32.64 -13.69 -24.89
N GLY A 547 32.88 -14.35 -26.03
CA GLY A 547 31.94 -15.38 -26.50
C GLY A 547 31.80 -15.64 -28.00
N LYS A 548 32.74 -15.29 -28.88
CA LYS A 548 32.91 -16.10 -30.11
C LYS A 548 33.70 -17.35 -29.72
N ALA A 549 32.99 -18.33 -29.15
CA ALA A 549 33.51 -19.66 -28.93
C ALA A 549 33.90 -20.25 -30.30
N LEU A 550 35.19 -20.49 -30.49
CA LEU A 550 35.66 -21.47 -31.45
C LEU A 550 34.99 -22.80 -31.10
N GLN A 551 34.15 -23.32 -32.01
CA GLN A 551 33.81 -24.74 -32.04
C GLN A 551 35.10 -25.53 -32.25
N VAL A 552 35.60 -26.16 -31.20
CA VAL A 552 36.60 -27.24 -31.32
C VAL A 552 36.15 -28.40 -30.44
N GLY A 553 35.92 -29.53 -31.09
CA GLY A 553 36.25 -30.86 -30.56
C GLY A 553 35.40 -31.40 -29.43
N SER A 554 34.37 -32.16 -29.79
CA SER A 554 33.75 -33.21 -28.98
C SER A 554 34.75 -34.30 -28.55
N ALA A 555 34.72 -34.71 -27.27
CA ALA A 555 34.74 -36.10 -26.74
C ALA A 555 35.11 -36.10 -25.21
N PRO A 556 34.94 -37.20 -24.45
CA PRO A 556 33.69 -37.63 -23.84
C PRO A 556 33.73 -37.70 -22.28
N SER A 557 32.53 -37.86 -21.71
CA SER A 557 32.13 -38.27 -20.35
C SER A 557 33.15 -39.01 -19.47
N THR A 558 33.15 -38.82 -18.13
CA THR A 558 32.47 -39.62 -17.06
C THR A 558 32.77 -39.02 -15.64
N PRO A 559 32.35 -39.56 -14.45
CA PRO A 559 31.29 -38.94 -13.63
C PRO A 559 31.65 -38.57 -12.15
N ALA A 560 30.72 -37.81 -11.55
CA ALA A 560 30.22 -37.83 -10.16
C ALA A 560 31.18 -37.91 -8.94
N SER A 561 31.03 -36.93 -8.03
CA SER A 561 31.04 -37.20 -6.58
C SER A 561 30.25 -36.15 -5.78
N TYR A 562 29.39 -36.68 -4.92
CA TYR A 562 28.54 -36.03 -3.92
C TYR A 562 29.31 -35.14 -2.93
N PHE A 563 28.70 -34.04 -2.49
CA PHE A 563 28.91 -33.51 -1.13
C PHE A 563 27.63 -32.85 -0.61
N THR A 564 26.98 -33.53 0.34
CA THR A 564 26.02 -32.96 1.30
C THR A 564 26.79 -32.35 2.48
N ARG A 565 26.36 -31.19 2.98
CA ARG A 565 26.68 -30.73 4.33
C ARG A 565 25.48 -30.03 4.96
N SER A 566 25.05 -30.67 6.06
CA SER A 566 24.73 -30.14 7.40
C SER A 566 24.07 -28.78 7.51
#